data_AF-A0A956K7D9-F1
#
_entry.id   AF-A0A956K7D9-F1
#
_cell.length_a   1.000
_cell.length_b   1.000
_cell.length_c   1.000
_cell.angle_alpha   90.00
_cell.angle_beta   90.00
_cell.angle_gamma   90.00
#
_symmetry.space_group_name_H-M   'P 1'
#
loop_
_entity.id
_entity.type
_entity.pdbx_description
1 polymer ?
#
loop_
_entity_poly.entity_id
_entity_poly.type
_entity_poly.pdbx_seq_one_letter_code
_entity_poly.pdbx_strand_id
1 'polypeptide(L)' 'MPIVDRGLALGQSSDDFRFAAAVAEFGMLLRGSEHAGNASWDQTRELAVGALGQDRGQYRHEFMALVDKAESLN' A
#
# COMPACT_ATOMS: atom_id res chain seq x y z
N MET A 1 25.65 -3.74 11.05
CA MET A 1 25.82 -4.07 9.61
C MET A 1 24.96 -3.13 8.80
N PRO A 2 25.43 -2.56 7.68
CA PRO A 2 24.61 -1.72 6.82
C PRO A 2 23.57 -2.57 6.08
N ILE A 3 22.36 -2.03 5.96
CA ILE A 3 21.30 -2.57 5.09
C ILE A 3 21.56 -2.05 3.68
N VAL A 4 21.75 -2.96 2.72
CA VAL A 4 22.00 -2.63 1.31
C VAL A 4 20.70 -2.81 0.54
N ASP A 5 20.23 -1.73 -0.07
CA ASP A 5 19.15 -1.84 -1.06
C ASP A 5 19.68 -2.55 -2.31
N ARG A 6 18.97 -3.59 -2.74
CA ARG A 6 19.35 -4.38 -3.91
C ARG A 6 18.73 -3.84 -5.21
N GLY A 7 17.98 -2.74 -5.15
CA GLY A 7 17.33 -2.13 -6.33
C GLY A 7 16.30 -3.05 -6.98
N LEU A 8 15.66 -3.93 -6.20
CA LEU A 8 14.59 -4.78 -6.71
C LEU A 8 13.37 -3.92 -7.06
N ALA A 9 12.66 -4.29 -8.12
CA ALA A 9 11.40 -3.63 -8.43
C ALA A 9 10.40 -3.82 -7.29
N LEU A 10 9.53 -2.83 -7.05
CA LEU A 10 8.53 -2.89 -5.96
C LEU A 10 7.63 -4.13 -6.06
N GLY A 11 7.25 -4.52 -7.29
CA GLY A 11 6.49 -5.76 -7.53
C GLY A 11 7.22 -7.05 -7.14
N GLN A 12 8.55 -7.00 -6.99
CA GLN A 12 9.40 -8.14 -6.62
C GLN A 12 9.80 -8.14 -5.13
N SER A 13 9.35 -7.15 -4.34
CA SER A 13 9.61 -7.13 -2.90
C SER A 13 8.83 -8.22 -2.16
N SER A 14 8.90 -8.28 -0.83
CA SER A 14 7.99 -9.12 -0.06
C SER A 14 6.56 -8.56 -0.10
N ASP A 15 5.58 -9.43 0.11
CA ASP A 15 4.18 -9.05 0.28
C ASP A 15 4.03 -8.03 1.42
N ASP A 16 4.74 -8.23 2.53
CA ASP A 16 4.75 -7.32 3.68
C ASP A 16 5.22 -5.91 3.31
N PHE A 17 6.27 -5.82 2.48
CA PHE A 17 6.80 -4.53 2.05
C PHE A 17 5.81 -3.79 1.14
N ARG A 18 5.19 -4.50 0.18
CA ARG A 18 4.15 -3.92 -0.68
C ARG A 18 2.94 -3.47 0.13
N PHE A 19 2.52 -4.28 1.11
CA PHE A 19 1.42 -3.92 1.99
C PHE A 19 1.73 -2.68 2.84
N ALA A 20 2.91 -2.62 3.44
CA ALA A 20 3.34 -1.45 4.22
C ALA A 20 3.41 -0.18 3.36
N ALA A 21 3.87 -0.29 2.11
CA ALA A 21 3.86 0.80 1.15
C ALA A 21 2.42 1.28 0.86
N ALA A 22 1.48 0.36 0.62
CA ALA A 22 0.06 0.69 0.42
C ALA A 22 -0.53 1.43 1.63
N VAL A 23 -0.25 0.98 2.86
CA VAL A 23 -0.73 1.64 4.10
C VAL A 23 -0.14 3.04 4.25
N ALA A 24 1.14 3.22 3.93
CA ALA A 24 1.79 4.52 3.97
C ALA A 24 1.17 5.49 2.95
N GLU A 25 0.96 5.03 1.71
CA GLU A 25 0.34 5.79 0.62
C GLU A 25 -1.10 6.21 0.98
N PHE A 26 -1.90 5.27 1.46
CA PHE A 26 -3.25 5.52 1.98
C PHE A 26 -3.27 6.64 3.03
N GLY A 27 -2.34 6.60 4.00
CA GLY A 27 -2.23 7.62 5.03
C GLY A 27 -1.83 9.00 4.49
N MET A 28 -1.02 9.05 3.42
CA MET A 28 -0.67 10.31 2.75
C MET A 28 -1.87 10.91 2.01
N LEU A 29 -2.65 10.08 1.32
CA LEU A 29 -3.87 10.49 0.61
C LEU A 29 -4.92 11.04 1.57
N LEU A 30 -5.22 10.32 2.65
CA LEU A 30 -6.18 10.77 3.66
C LEU A 30 -5.84 12.12 4.28
N ARG A 31 -4.55 12.44 4.40
CA ARG A 31 -4.09 13.70 4.99
C ARG A 31 -3.88 14.82 3.96
N GLY A 32 -4.07 14.56 2.67
CA GLY A 32 -3.70 15.49 1.61
C GLY A 32 -2.24 15.92 1.72
N SER A 33 -1.33 14.98 1.99
CA SER A 33 0.06 15.30 2.32
C SER A 33 0.81 15.90 1.13
N GLU A 34 1.60 16.95 1.37
CA GLU A 34 2.52 17.51 0.37
C GLU A 34 3.58 16.50 -0.14
N HIS A 35 3.84 15.45 0.66
CA HIS A 35 4.77 14.38 0.32
C HIS A 35 4.11 13.23 -0.46
N ALA A 36 2.80 13.32 -0.73
CA ALA A 36 2.08 12.28 -1.45
C ALA A 36 2.59 12.09 -2.89
N GLY A 37 3.18 13.13 -3.50
CA GLY A 37 3.72 13.06 -4.85
C GLY A 37 2.66 12.58 -5.85
N ASN A 38 2.89 11.41 -6.46
CA ASN A 38 1.99 10.80 -7.43
C ASN A 38 1.06 9.74 -6.81
N ALA A 39 0.93 9.72 -5.48
CA ALA A 39 0.05 8.77 -4.80
C ALA A 39 -1.38 8.86 -5.33
N SER A 40 -2.02 7.71 -5.49
CA SER A 40 -3.41 7.62 -5.93
C SER A 40 -4.14 6.47 -5.24
N TRP A 41 -5.47 6.56 -5.18
CA TRP A 41 -6.30 5.49 -4.64
C TRP A 41 -6.12 4.19 -5.43
N ASP A 42 -6.07 4.30 -6.76
CA ASP A 42 -5.78 3.18 -7.66
C ASP A 42 -4.43 2.51 -7.37
N GLN A 43 -3.36 3.29 -7.24
CA GLN A 43 -2.03 2.76 -6.94
C GLN A 43 -1.98 2.09 -5.56
N THR A 44 -2.58 2.73 -4.57
CA THR A 44 -2.72 2.16 -3.21
C THR A 44 -3.41 0.80 -3.25
N ARG A 45 -4.48 0.69 -4.05
CA ARG A 45 -5.24 -0.54 -4.23
C ARG A 45 -4.43 -1.62 -4.96
N GLU A 46 -3.72 -1.27 -6.02
CA GLU A 46 -2.84 -2.20 -6.75
C GLU A 46 -1.75 -2.78 -5.84
N LEU A 47 -1.13 -1.95 -5.00
CA LEU A 47 -0.12 -2.39 -4.04
C LEU A 47 -0.70 -3.34 -3.00
N ALA A 48 -1.90 -3.04 -2.46
CA ALA A 48 -2.59 -3.90 -1.51
C ALA A 48 -2.97 -5.25 -2.15
N VAL A 49 -3.46 -5.25 -3.39
CA VAL A 49 -3.85 -6.47 -4.13
C VAL A 49 -2.64 -7.34 -4.42
N GLY A 50 -1.55 -6.74 -4.89
CA GLY A 50 -0.28 -7.43 -5.08
C GLY A 50 0.34 -7.96 -3.79
N ALA A 51 -0.19 -7.59 -2.62
CA ALA A 51 0.32 -7.97 -1.31
C ALA A 51 -0.58 -8.96 -0.54
N LEU A 52 -1.62 -9.54 -1.15
CA LEU A 52 -2.53 -10.46 -0.46
C LEU A 52 -1.81 -11.67 0.16
N GLY A 53 -0.92 -12.34 -0.59
CA GLY A 53 -0.18 -13.48 -0.09
C GLY A 53 -1.10 -14.56 0.53
N GLN A 54 -0.74 -15.07 1.72
CA GLN A 54 -1.55 -16.05 2.45
C GLN A 54 -2.67 -15.44 3.32
N ASP A 55 -2.78 -14.11 3.40
CA ASP A 55 -3.69 -13.29 4.25
C ASP A 55 -4.49 -14.05 5.32
N ARG A 56 -3.79 -14.73 6.25
CA ARG A 56 -4.42 -15.68 7.18
C ARG A 56 -5.42 -15.04 8.14
N GLY A 57 -5.31 -13.72 8.35
CA GLY A 57 -6.18 -12.94 9.21
C GLY A 57 -7.24 -12.12 8.47
N GLN A 58 -7.27 -12.15 7.13
CA GLN A 58 -8.13 -11.32 6.28
C GLN A 58 -7.95 -9.80 6.44
N TYR A 59 -6.93 -9.35 7.18
CA TYR A 59 -6.68 -7.93 7.46
C TYR A 59 -6.30 -7.15 6.19
N ARG A 60 -5.65 -7.81 5.22
CA ARG A 60 -5.28 -7.14 3.95
C ARG A 60 -6.48 -6.99 3.04
N HIS A 61 -7.40 -7.96 3.06
CA HIS A 61 -8.71 -7.82 2.42
C HIS A 61 -9.55 -6.70 3.06
N GLU A 62 -9.63 -6.65 4.39
CA GLU A 62 -10.35 -5.57 5.08
C GLU A 62 -9.76 -4.18 4.78
N PHE A 63 -8.45 -4.09 4.66
CA PHE A 63 -7.78 -2.85 4.25
C PHE A 63 -8.24 -2.37 2.87
N MET A 64 -8.43 -3.25 1.89
CA MET A 64 -8.95 -2.83 0.58
C MET A 64 -10.34 -2.22 0.68
N ALA A 65 -11.24 -2.80 1.49
CA ALA A 65 -12.56 -2.23 1.71
C ALA A 65 -12.49 -0.84 2.37
N LEU A 66 -11.49 -0.59 3.22
CA LEU A 66 -11.23 0.74 3.78
C LEU A 66 -10.73 1.73 2.73
N VAL A 67 -9.85 1.30 1.82
CA VAL A 67 -9.38 2.12 0.70
C VAL A 67 -10.55 2.52 -0.21
N ASP A 68 -11.34 1.55 -0.68
CA ASP A 68 -12.49 1.79 -1.55
C ASP A 68 -13.51 2.75 -0.89
N LYS A 69 -13.73 2.59 0.43
CA LYS A 69 -14.61 3.48 1.19
C LYS A 69 -14.04 4.90 1.30
N ALA A 70 -12.74 5.05 1.57
CA ALA A 70 -12.12 6.35 1.69
C ALA A 70 -12.14 7.12 0.37
N GLU A 71 -11.90 6.43 -0.75
CA GLU A 71 -12.01 7.00 -2.09
C GLU A 71 -13.43 7.52 -2.37
N SER A 72 -14.46 6.76 -2.01
CA SER A 72 -15.86 7.17 -2.22
C SER A 72 -16.31 8.40 -1.43
N LEU A 73 -15.56 8.78 -0.39
CA LEU A 73 -15.89 9.88 0.53
C LEU A 73 -15.11 11.17 0.25
N ASN A 74 -14.14 11.13 -0.66
CA ASN A 74 -13.31 12.26 -1.08
C ASN A 74 -13.76 12.78 -2.45
#